data_AF-A0A847MHG6-F1
#
_entry.id   AF-A0A847MHG6-F1
#
_cell.length_a   1.000
_cell.length_b   1.000
_cell.length_c   1.000
_cell.angle_alpha   90.00
_cell.angle_beta   90.00
_cell.angle_gamma   90.00
#
_symmetry.space_group_name_H-M   'P 1'
#
loop_
_entity.id
_entity.type
_entity.pdbx_description
1 polymer ?
#
loop_
_entity_poly.entity_id
_entity_poly.type
_entity_poly.pdbx_seq_one_letter_code
_entity_poly.pdbx_strand_id
1 'polypeptide(L)'
;MKEQIKQKLKLRLKIAGFILSLVGWFLFVVVPLEFVGINFSGLESFFKTQVFKWGLKIFVIVALIFLIKGQNISEGFLERYKWFKGALKVILWIGAVGWVIGLGIYFLQLNTNNINQQADETDVKAVVVNFGQVLKNVSLLSPTVVEDIEANYKDFLDPSLLAQWKADPSKALGRLTSSLWPESIEIGSINRFGSGAYDVSGKIIDMTSTGMAKSRAVQIGVVKFGDRWLITEVVISQEEKELWKEHSGNGIFFQYPETLTTKYISTQEWPPTIKIESGNFSCIETPQEKSSMLEITSQRLVDNRIYCVNIKNEGALGSVYSSYVYTTPKRGKLVSVSFVLHYSNCANYDKEQNQACTSEREAFDLDTTVDRIVQTVKWNSILSENTLANQIAKYLVSSRSEDQEKCDELLKQITDFDSCVMAGFSILKSNPAQCQTIDGRTFIQETNSTWEQALSAVNNCEVEKAFQTHSRIVTLTLKNGNKLIAKEPQIDDIINIIRATESKCGKIPIGTE
;
A
#
# COMPACT_ATOMS: atom_id res chain seq x y z
N MET A 1 -37.78 58.66 -1.58
CA MET A 1 -36.67 57.71 -1.33
C MET A 1 -37.16 56.28 -1.07
N LYS A 2 -38.12 56.05 -0.15
CA LYS A 2 -38.67 54.70 0.13
C LYS A 2 -39.33 54.02 -1.08
N GLU A 3 -40.05 54.77 -1.93
CA GLU A 3 -40.77 54.20 -3.07
C GLU A 3 -39.86 53.71 -4.21
N GLN A 4 -38.76 54.43 -4.48
CA GLN A 4 -37.75 54.01 -5.46
C GLN A 4 -36.98 52.76 -4.99
N ILE A 5 -36.69 52.65 -3.70
CA ILE A 5 -36.05 51.45 -3.13
C ILE A 5 -36.99 50.24 -3.25
N LYS A 6 -38.28 50.43 -2.96
CA LYS A 6 -39.31 49.39 -3.06
C LYS A 6 -39.51 48.90 -4.50
N GLN A 7 -39.52 49.81 -5.48
CA GLN A 7 -39.56 49.46 -6.90
C GLN A 7 -38.30 48.71 -7.37
N LYS A 8 -37.11 49.17 -6.96
CA LYS A 8 -35.83 48.53 -7.27
C LYS A 8 -35.73 47.12 -6.70
N LEU A 9 -36.24 46.90 -5.49
CA LEU A 9 -36.31 45.58 -4.85
C LEU A 9 -37.32 44.66 -5.55
N LYS A 10 -38.50 45.18 -5.91
CA LYS A 10 -39.55 44.43 -6.62
C LYS A 10 -39.09 43.98 -8.00
N LEU A 11 -38.28 44.79 -8.69
CA LEU A 11 -37.69 44.43 -9.98
C LEU A 11 -36.62 43.34 -9.83
N ARG A 12 -35.73 43.45 -8.84
CA ARG A 12 -34.72 42.42 -8.54
C ARG A 12 -35.35 41.06 -8.20
N LEU A 13 -36.44 41.04 -7.43
CA LEU A 13 -37.19 39.81 -7.14
C LEU A 13 -37.81 39.17 -8.39
N LYS A 14 -38.36 39.97 -9.30
CA LYS A 14 -38.94 39.46 -10.57
C LYS A 14 -37.88 38.83 -11.46
N ILE A 15 -36.68 39.41 -11.51
CA ILE A 15 -35.56 38.89 -12.31
C ILE A 15 -35.03 37.59 -11.69
N ALA A 16 -34.86 37.55 -10.36
CA ALA A 16 -34.46 36.33 -9.66
C ALA A 16 -35.47 35.19 -9.87
N GLY A 17 -36.77 35.49 -9.81
CA GLY A 17 -37.84 34.52 -10.09
C GLY A 17 -37.81 33.97 -11.53
N PHE A 18 -37.52 34.82 -12.51
CA PHE A 18 -37.38 34.38 -13.91
C PHE A 18 -36.17 33.45 -14.12
N ILE A 19 -35.04 33.77 -13.51
CA ILE A 19 -33.83 32.93 -13.56
C ILE A 19 -34.09 31.56 -12.90
N LEU A 20 -34.68 31.55 -11.70
CA LEU A 20 -35.05 30.31 -10.98
C LEU A 20 -36.03 29.43 -11.77
N SER A 21 -36.91 30.05 -12.54
CA SER A 21 -37.87 29.35 -13.39
C SER A 21 -37.25 28.74 -14.64
N LEU A 22 -36.26 29.40 -15.25
CA LEU A 22 -35.49 28.81 -16.35
C LEU A 22 -34.66 27.61 -15.88
N VAL A 23 -34.07 27.68 -14.68
CA VAL A 23 -33.39 26.54 -14.05
C VAL A 23 -34.38 25.40 -13.74
N GLY A 24 -35.58 25.73 -13.25
CA GLY A 24 -36.64 24.76 -13.05
C GLY A 24 -37.11 24.09 -14.35
N TRP A 25 -37.13 24.83 -15.46
CA TRP A 25 -37.46 24.28 -16.78
C TRP A 25 -36.37 23.34 -17.30
N PHE A 26 -35.11 23.68 -17.07
CA PHE A 26 -33.98 22.81 -17.35
C PHE A 26 -34.07 21.48 -16.56
N LEU A 27 -34.39 21.55 -15.26
CA LEU A 27 -34.62 20.35 -14.44
C LEU A 27 -35.86 19.55 -14.90
N PHE A 28 -36.95 20.21 -15.30
CA PHE A 28 -38.14 19.55 -15.82
C PHE A 28 -37.90 18.79 -17.14
N VAL A 29 -36.94 19.22 -17.95
CA VAL A 29 -36.60 18.52 -19.21
C VAL A 29 -35.59 17.41 -18.97
N VAL A 30 -34.55 17.66 -18.17
CA VAL A 30 -33.45 16.71 -17.97
C VAL A 30 -33.87 15.52 -17.09
N VAL A 31 -34.61 15.76 -16.01
CA VAL A 31 -34.93 14.71 -15.02
C VAL A 31 -35.86 13.61 -15.58
N PRO A 32 -36.93 13.90 -16.34
CA PRO A 32 -37.75 12.85 -16.93
C PRO A 32 -37.03 12.04 -18.02
N LEU A 33 -36.06 12.62 -18.71
CA LEU A 33 -35.31 11.95 -19.77
C LEU A 33 -34.34 10.88 -19.23
N GLU A 34 -33.83 11.04 -18.00
CA GLU A 34 -33.06 9.98 -17.31
C GLU A 34 -33.94 8.77 -16.95
N PHE A 35 -35.22 8.99 -16.66
CA PHE A 35 -36.17 7.92 -16.32
C PHE A 35 -36.53 7.03 -17.52
N VAL A 36 -36.26 7.47 -18.75
CA VAL A 36 -36.47 6.70 -20.00
C VAL A 36 -35.22 5.89 -20.40
N GLY A 37 -34.17 5.87 -19.56
CA GLY A 37 -32.98 5.04 -19.78
C GLY A 37 -32.00 5.59 -20.81
N ILE A 38 -32.11 6.88 -21.17
CA ILE A 38 -31.13 7.55 -22.01
C ILE A 38 -29.96 7.99 -21.12
N ASN A 39 -28.82 7.31 -21.26
CA ASN A 39 -27.60 7.63 -20.51
C ASN A 39 -27.01 8.99 -20.94
N PHE A 40 -26.88 9.92 -19.99
CA PHE A 40 -26.38 11.29 -20.21
C PHE A 40 -24.85 11.45 -20.09
N SER A 41 -24.08 10.37 -20.19
CA SER A 41 -22.61 10.41 -20.14
C SER A 41 -21.99 11.32 -21.22
N GLY A 42 -22.69 11.55 -22.34
CA GLY A 42 -22.28 12.53 -23.36
C GLY A 42 -22.46 14.00 -22.96
N LEU A 43 -23.35 14.32 -22.03
CA LEU A 43 -23.72 15.70 -21.69
C LEU A 43 -22.73 16.37 -20.73
N GLU A 44 -21.98 15.57 -19.96
CA GLU A 44 -20.85 16.07 -19.18
C GLU A 44 -19.74 16.66 -20.07
N SER A 45 -19.51 16.07 -21.25
CA SER A 45 -18.59 16.61 -22.25
C SER A 45 -19.10 17.95 -22.81
N PHE A 46 -20.42 18.05 -23.04
CA PHE A 46 -21.09 19.25 -23.55
C PHE A 46 -20.93 20.44 -22.60
N PHE A 47 -21.14 20.25 -21.29
CA PHE A 47 -20.92 21.30 -20.27
C PHE A 47 -19.45 21.70 -20.11
N LYS A 48 -18.52 20.80 -20.45
CA LYS A 48 -17.07 21.07 -20.45
C LYS A 48 -16.60 21.83 -21.70
N THR A 49 -17.38 21.85 -22.79
CA THR A 49 -17.01 22.53 -24.04
C THR A 49 -16.79 24.03 -23.87
N GLN A 50 -15.81 24.57 -24.60
CA GLN A 50 -15.56 26.02 -24.64
C GLN A 50 -16.78 26.80 -25.13
N VAL A 51 -17.55 26.24 -26.07
CA VAL A 51 -18.75 26.87 -26.64
C VAL A 51 -19.83 27.05 -25.57
N PHE A 52 -20.10 26.04 -24.74
CA PHE A 52 -21.08 26.14 -23.65
C PHE A 52 -20.62 27.15 -22.59
N LYS A 53 -19.35 27.10 -22.18
CA LYS A 53 -18.79 28.06 -21.21
C LYS A 53 -18.83 29.50 -21.73
N TRP A 54 -18.59 29.71 -23.02
CA TRP A 54 -18.74 31.01 -23.69
C TRP A 54 -20.20 31.45 -23.76
N GLY A 55 -21.11 30.55 -24.14
CA GLY A 55 -22.55 30.82 -24.16
C GLY A 55 -23.08 31.22 -22.78
N LEU A 56 -22.63 30.53 -21.73
CA LEU A 56 -22.99 30.84 -20.35
C LEU A 56 -22.40 32.18 -19.90
N LYS A 57 -21.15 32.50 -20.25
CA LYS A 57 -20.54 33.81 -19.98
C LYS A 57 -21.27 34.94 -20.69
N ILE A 58 -21.61 34.78 -21.97
CA ILE A 58 -22.39 35.75 -22.74
C ILE A 58 -23.77 35.92 -22.10
N PHE A 59 -24.43 34.83 -21.72
CA PHE A 59 -25.73 34.88 -21.05
C PHE A 59 -25.67 35.63 -19.72
N VAL A 60 -24.67 35.34 -18.88
CA VAL A 60 -24.46 36.04 -17.60
C VAL A 60 -24.13 37.52 -17.83
N ILE A 61 -23.32 37.85 -18.84
CA ILE A 61 -23.00 39.23 -19.21
C ILE A 61 -24.25 39.96 -19.73
N VAL A 62 -25.07 39.34 -20.57
CA VAL A 62 -26.33 39.91 -21.05
C VAL A 62 -27.31 40.11 -19.89
N ALA A 63 -27.42 39.14 -18.99
CA ALA A 63 -28.23 39.25 -17.78
C ALA A 63 -27.73 40.37 -16.84
N LEU A 64 -26.40 40.52 -16.69
CA LEU A 64 -25.77 41.62 -15.94
C LEU A 64 -25.99 42.98 -16.60
N ILE A 65 -25.85 43.07 -17.93
CA ILE A 65 -26.15 44.29 -18.69
C ILE A 65 -27.63 44.65 -18.53
N PHE A 66 -28.53 43.67 -18.54
CA PHE A 66 -29.96 43.88 -18.29
C PHE A 66 -30.22 44.33 -16.84
N LEU A 67 -29.47 43.80 -15.86
CA LEU A 67 -29.53 44.23 -14.46
C LEU A 67 -28.97 45.64 -14.23
N ILE A 68 -27.97 46.06 -15.02
CA ILE A 68 -27.27 47.35 -14.89
C ILE A 68 -27.99 48.46 -15.69
N LYS A 69 -28.38 48.20 -16.94
CA LYS A 69 -29.09 49.17 -17.82
C LYS A 69 -30.62 49.12 -17.71
N GLY A 70 -31.19 48.11 -17.05
CA GLY A 70 -32.64 47.87 -16.98
C GLY A 70 -33.45 48.86 -16.13
N GLN A 71 -32.88 49.97 -15.65
CA GLN A 71 -33.65 51.00 -14.94
C GLN A 71 -34.53 51.85 -15.88
N ASN A 72 -34.20 52.00 -17.18
CA ASN A 72 -34.95 52.88 -18.10
C ASN A 72 -35.59 52.18 -19.32
N ILE A 73 -35.44 50.86 -19.49
CA ILE A 73 -35.95 50.12 -20.66
C ILE A 73 -37.19 49.25 -20.32
N SER A 74 -37.46 48.98 -19.04
CA SER A 74 -38.44 47.95 -18.66
C SER A 74 -39.90 48.42 -18.63
N GLU A 75 -40.18 49.71 -18.48
CA GLU A 75 -41.57 50.18 -18.36
C GLU A 75 -42.25 50.31 -19.75
N GLY A 76 -41.53 50.67 -20.81
CA GLY A 76 -42.08 50.76 -22.17
C GLY A 76 -42.16 49.44 -22.95
N PHE A 77 -41.25 48.49 -22.69
CA PHE A 77 -41.16 47.25 -23.48
C PHE A 77 -42.15 46.17 -23.02
N LEU A 78 -42.45 46.11 -21.72
CA LEU A 78 -43.38 45.12 -21.13
C LEU A 78 -44.87 45.48 -21.25
N GLU A 79 -45.21 46.72 -21.60
CA GLU A 79 -46.59 47.12 -21.91
C GLU A 79 -47.00 46.80 -23.34
N ARG A 80 -46.05 46.76 -24.28
CA ARG A 80 -46.32 46.59 -25.72
C ARG A 80 -46.70 45.17 -26.12
N TYR A 81 -46.36 44.16 -25.31
CA TYR A 81 -46.65 42.75 -25.59
C TYR A 81 -47.38 42.08 -24.41
N LYS A 82 -48.71 42.25 -24.34
CA LYS A 82 -49.59 41.56 -23.37
C LYS A 82 -49.40 40.04 -23.34
N TRP A 83 -49.14 39.42 -24.49
CA TRP A 83 -48.88 37.98 -24.61
C TRP A 83 -47.62 37.54 -23.83
N PHE A 84 -46.60 38.40 -23.74
CA PHE A 84 -45.37 38.10 -23.01
C PHE A 84 -45.59 37.93 -21.50
N LYS A 85 -46.55 38.68 -20.91
CA LYS A 85 -46.95 38.49 -19.50
C LYS A 85 -47.64 37.14 -19.27
N GLY A 86 -48.38 36.63 -20.26
CA GLY A 86 -48.97 35.29 -20.23
C GLY A 86 -47.90 34.20 -20.31
N ALA A 87 -47.00 34.30 -21.29
CA ALA A 87 -45.87 33.38 -21.46
C ALA A 87 -44.97 33.32 -20.22
N LEU A 88 -44.68 34.47 -19.60
CA LEU A 88 -43.86 34.53 -18.38
C LEU A 88 -44.52 33.80 -17.20
N LYS A 89 -45.85 33.89 -17.04
CA LYS A 89 -46.58 33.17 -16.00
C LYS A 89 -46.55 31.65 -16.23
N VAL A 90 -46.64 31.21 -17.48
CA VAL A 90 -46.55 29.79 -17.85
C VAL A 90 -45.16 29.24 -17.55
N ILE A 91 -44.09 29.97 -17.93
CA ILE A 91 -42.71 29.60 -17.64
C ILE A 91 -42.46 29.48 -16.13
N LEU A 92 -42.95 30.44 -15.33
CA LEU A 92 -42.85 30.40 -13.87
C LEU A 92 -43.59 29.19 -13.25
N TRP A 93 -44.80 28.88 -13.73
CA TRP A 93 -45.58 27.73 -13.26
C TRP A 93 -44.90 26.40 -13.59
N ILE A 94 -44.44 26.22 -14.84
CA ILE A 94 -43.75 25.01 -15.27
C ILE A 94 -42.43 24.85 -14.52
N GLY A 95 -41.68 25.93 -14.31
CA GLY A 95 -40.45 25.91 -13.51
C GLY A 95 -40.70 25.46 -12.07
N ALA A 96 -41.77 25.95 -11.42
CA ALA A 96 -42.13 25.53 -10.07
C ALA A 96 -42.53 24.04 -10.00
N VAL A 97 -43.28 23.54 -10.99
CA VAL A 97 -43.62 22.11 -11.10
C VAL A 97 -42.37 21.26 -11.32
N GLY A 98 -41.42 21.72 -12.15
CA GLY A 98 -40.12 21.08 -12.35
C GLY A 98 -39.30 20.94 -11.08
N TRP A 99 -39.31 21.97 -10.22
CA TRP A 99 -38.67 21.91 -8.90
C TRP A 99 -39.34 20.90 -7.97
N VAL A 100 -40.68 20.86 -7.93
CA VAL A 100 -41.41 19.91 -7.06
C VAL A 100 -41.19 18.47 -7.49
N ILE A 101 -41.23 18.19 -8.80
CA ILE A 101 -40.99 16.86 -9.35
C ILE A 101 -39.51 16.45 -9.16
N GLY A 102 -38.57 17.34 -9.49
CA GLY A 102 -37.13 17.07 -9.34
C GLY A 102 -36.72 16.85 -7.88
N LEU A 103 -37.24 17.67 -6.95
CA LEU A 103 -37.00 17.48 -5.51
C LEU A 103 -37.67 16.20 -5.00
N GLY A 104 -38.87 15.87 -5.47
CA GLY A 104 -39.56 14.63 -5.10
C GLY A 104 -38.80 13.37 -5.54
N ILE A 105 -38.29 13.36 -6.77
CA ILE A 105 -37.47 12.26 -7.31
C ILE A 105 -36.13 12.16 -6.56
N TYR A 106 -35.47 13.29 -6.32
CA TYR A 106 -34.23 13.34 -5.52
C TYR A 106 -34.42 12.79 -4.10
N PHE A 107 -35.54 13.14 -3.45
CA PHE A 107 -35.86 12.63 -2.11
C PHE A 107 -36.19 11.13 -2.10
N LEU A 108 -36.90 10.63 -3.13
CA LEU A 108 -37.17 9.20 -3.31
C LEU A 108 -35.88 8.40 -3.56
N GLN A 109 -34.94 8.97 -4.33
CA GLN A 109 -33.66 8.33 -4.63
C GLN A 109 -32.74 8.26 -3.41
N LEU A 110 -32.69 9.32 -2.59
CA LEU A 110 -31.98 9.31 -1.31
C LEU A 110 -32.57 8.29 -0.33
N ASN A 111 -33.90 8.19 -0.25
CA ASN A 111 -34.55 7.26 0.66
C ASN A 111 -34.32 5.78 0.27
N THR A 112 -34.35 5.48 -1.03
CA THR A 112 -34.13 4.11 -1.55
C THR A 112 -32.71 3.63 -1.31
N ASN A 113 -31.71 4.50 -1.48
CA ASN A 113 -30.31 4.17 -1.21
C ASN A 113 -30.05 3.84 0.27
N ASN A 114 -30.67 4.59 1.19
CA ASN A 114 -30.55 4.33 2.62
C ASN A 114 -31.20 2.98 3.02
N ILE A 115 -32.37 2.66 2.45
CA ILE A 115 -33.05 1.37 2.72
C ILE A 115 -32.20 0.19 2.24
N ASN A 116 -31.65 0.27 1.02
CA ASN A 116 -30.81 -0.80 0.47
C ASN A 116 -29.49 -0.96 1.25
N GLN A 117 -28.88 0.14 1.68
CA GLN A 117 -27.66 0.09 2.49
C GLN A 117 -27.91 -0.59 3.83
N GLN A 118 -29.05 -0.31 4.48
CA GLN A 118 -29.39 -0.90 5.77
C GLN A 118 -29.74 -2.40 5.66
N ALA A 119 -30.35 -2.81 4.55
CA ALA A 119 -30.57 -4.22 4.23
C ALA A 119 -29.25 -4.96 4.00
N ASP A 120 -28.37 -4.41 3.14
CA ASP A 120 -27.06 -4.99 2.83
C ASP A 120 -26.18 -5.14 4.09
N GLU A 121 -26.15 -4.13 4.99
CA GLU A 121 -25.40 -4.20 6.25
C GLU A 121 -25.94 -5.30 7.19
N THR A 122 -27.26 -5.49 7.21
CA THR A 122 -27.90 -6.55 8.00
C THR A 122 -27.50 -7.93 7.51
N ASP A 123 -27.48 -8.13 6.19
CA ASP A 123 -27.07 -9.41 5.58
C ASP A 123 -25.58 -9.69 5.80
N VAL A 124 -24.72 -8.67 5.63
CA VAL A 124 -23.27 -8.78 5.91
C VAL A 124 -23.02 -9.17 7.35
N LYS A 125 -23.72 -8.54 8.29
CA LYS A 125 -23.65 -8.89 9.72
C LYS A 125 -24.04 -10.35 9.96
N ALA A 126 -25.11 -10.82 9.32
CA ALA A 126 -25.56 -12.21 9.45
C ALA A 126 -24.50 -13.20 8.97
N VAL A 127 -23.87 -12.95 7.81
CA VAL A 127 -22.80 -13.81 7.27
C VAL A 127 -21.63 -13.92 8.25
N VAL A 128 -21.13 -12.79 8.77
CA VAL A 128 -19.97 -12.79 9.68
C VAL A 128 -20.28 -13.47 11.01
N VAL A 129 -21.46 -13.21 11.59
CA VAL A 129 -21.86 -13.84 12.86
C VAL A 129 -22.05 -15.35 12.70
N ASN A 130 -22.73 -15.79 11.64
CA ASN A 130 -22.95 -17.21 11.37
C ASN A 130 -21.64 -17.94 11.07
N PHE A 131 -20.72 -17.31 10.34
CA PHE A 131 -19.38 -17.83 10.13
C PHE A 131 -18.61 -18.01 11.45
N GLY A 132 -18.71 -17.02 12.36
CA GLY A 132 -18.10 -17.10 13.69
C GLY A 132 -18.54 -18.31 14.51
N GLN A 133 -19.82 -18.72 14.39
CA GLN A 133 -20.38 -19.84 15.16
C GLN A 133 -19.89 -21.22 14.71
N VAL A 134 -19.48 -21.35 13.44
CA VAL A 134 -18.98 -22.62 12.89
C VAL A 134 -17.46 -22.79 13.05
N LEU A 135 -16.74 -21.79 13.54
CA LEU A 135 -15.29 -21.83 13.70
C LEU A 135 -14.82 -22.99 14.60
N LYS A 136 -15.51 -23.23 15.72
CA LYS A 136 -15.19 -24.30 16.67
C LYS A 136 -15.30 -25.71 16.10
N ASN A 137 -16.04 -25.89 15.00
CA ASN A 137 -16.25 -27.20 14.38
C ASN A 137 -15.00 -27.69 13.64
N VAL A 138 -14.12 -26.77 13.22
CA VAL A 138 -12.93 -27.09 12.42
C VAL A 138 -11.71 -27.15 13.32
N SER A 139 -11.08 -28.33 13.41
CA SER A 139 -9.80 -28.50 14.11
C SER A 139 -8.65 -28.45 13.13
N LEU A 140 -7.78 -27.46 13.28
CA LEU A 140 -6.67 -27.25 12.35
C LEU A 140 -5.57 -28.32 12.47
N LEU A 141 -5.61 -29.11 13.54
CA LEU A 141 -4.69 -30.23 13.78
C LEU A 141 -5.32 -31.59 13.44
N SER A 142 -6.55 -31.63 12.93
CA SER A 142 -7.22 -32.89 12.55
C SER A 142 -6.69 -33.42 11.22
N PRO A 143 -6.54 -34.75 11.06
CA PRO A 143 -6.26 -35.34 9.75
C PRO A 143 -7.36 -35.08 8.71
N THR A 144 -8.59 -34.73 9.14
CA THR A 144 -9.76 -34.42 8.28
C THR A 144 -9.96 -32.91 8.06
N VAL A 145 -8.96 -32.08 8.39
CA VAL A 145 -9.12 -30.62 8.39
C VAL A 145 -9.58 -30.07 7.03
N VAL A 146 -9.15 -30.67 5.93
CA VAL A 146 -9.50 -30.21 4.58
C VAL A 146 -10.99 -30.43 4.29
N GLU A 147 -11.53 -31.58 4.67
CA GLU A 147 -12.96 -31.89 4.56
C GLU A 147 -13.79 -31.05 5.52
N ASP A 148 -13.30 -30.83 6.74
CA ASP A 148 -13.97 -30.03 7.77
C ASP A 148 -14.06 -28.55 7.34
N ILE A 149 -13.00 -28.00 6.76
CA ILE A 149 -12.97 -26.65 6.16
C ILE A 149 -14.04 -26.56 5.05
N GLU A 150 -14.09 -27.50 4.13
CA GLU A 150 -15.07 -27.48 3.05
C GLU A 150 -16.50 -27.59 3.57
N ALA A 151 -16.77 -28.52 4.48
CA ALA A 151 -18.10 -28.78 5.00
C ALA A 151 -18.66 -27.59 5.79
N ASN A 152 -17.81 -26.90 6.56
CA ASN A 152 -18.26 -25.80 7.43
C ASN A 152 -18.16 -24.42 6.79
N TYR A 153 -17.22 -24.19 5.86
CA TYR A 153 -16.92 -22.83 5.37
C TYR A 153 -17.39 -22.51 3.95
N LYS A 154 -17.75 -23.51 3.13
CA LYS A 154 -18.16 -23.31 1.72
C LYS A 154 -19.32 -22.35 1.50
N ASP A 155 -20.22 -22.22 2.48
CA ASP A 155 -21.41 -21.37 2.36
C ASP A 155 -21.12 -19.90 2.75
N PHE A 156 -19.94 -19.64 3.34
CA PHE A 156 -19.53 -18.32 3.82
C PHE A 156 -18.38 -17.71 3.01
N LEU A 157 -17.46 -18.53 2.51
CA LEU A 157 -16.23 -18.05 1.88
C LEU A 157 -16.36 -17.96 0.35
N ASP A 158 -15.62 -17.02 -0.24
CA ASP A 158 -15.33 -17.00 -1.66
C ASP A 158 -14.58 -18.30 -2.07
N PRO A 159 -14.88 -18.90 -3.24
CA PRO A 159 -14.23 -20.13 -3.70
C PRO A 159 -12.69 -20.09 -3.72
N SER A 160 -12.11 -18.93 -4.01
CA SER A 160 -10.66 -18.69 -4.03
C SER A 160 -10.09 -18.70 -2.62
N LEU A 161 -10.76 -18.07 -1.64
CA LEU A 161 -10.34 -18.11 -0.24
C LEU A 161 -10.48 -19.51 0.34
N LEU A 162 -11.58 -20.20 0.03
CA LEU A 162 -11.79 -21.60 0.43
C LEU A 162 -10.69 -22.51 -0.13
N ALA A 163 -10.34 -22.36 -1.41
CA ALA A 163 -9.26 -23.13 -2.03
C ALA A 163 -7.90 -22.87 -1.35
N GLN A 164 -7.60 -21.61 -1.00
CA GLN A 164 -6.38 -21.26 -0.28
C GLN A 164 -6.32 -21.94 1.10
N TRP A 165 -7.41 -21.91 1.85
CA TRP A 165 -7.48 -22.52 3.19
C TRP A 165 -7.44 -24.05 3.13
N LYS A 166 -8.00 -24.67 2.09
CA LYS A 166 -7.84 -26.12 1.87
C LYS A 166 -6.40 -26.50 1.48
N ALA A 167 -5.71 -25.65 0.73
CA ALA A 167 -4.32 -25.88 0.34
C ALA A 167 -3.33 -25.69 1.51
N ASP A 168 -3.64 -24.75 2.41
CA ASP A 168 -2.84 -24.46 3.60
C ASP A 168 -3.77 -24.22 4.82
N PRO A 169 -4.21 -25.30 5.50
CA PRO A 169 -5.12 -25.20 6.64
C PRO A 169 -4.57 -24.39 7.82
N SER A 170 -3.26 -24.20 7.92
CA SER A 170 -2.65 -23.40 8.99
C SER A 170 -3.05 -21.92 8.96
N LYS A 171 -3.49 -21.43 7.79
CA LYS A 171 -4.00 -20.07 7.58
C LYS A 171 -5.48 -19.90 7.88
N ALA A 172 -6.22 -21.00 8.02
CA ALA A 172 -7.65 -20.95 8.30
C ALA A 172 -7.93 -20.58 9.76
N LEU A 173 -9.15 -20.12 10.03
CA LEU A 173 -9.66 -20.04 11.39
C LEU A 173 -10.11 -21.42 11.87
N GLY A 174 -9.98 -21.69 13.16
CA GLY A 174 -10.39 -22.95 13.76
C GLY A 174 -9.77 -23.17 15.14
N ARG A 175 -10.04 -24.34 15.74
CA ARG A 175 -9.44 -24.72 17.02
C ARG A 175 -8.05 -25.32 16.81
N LEU A 176 -7.07 -24.78 17.52
CA LEU A 176 -5.70 -25.32 17.62
C LEU A 176 -5.55 -26.28 18.80
N THR A 177 -6.43 -26.19 19.80
CA THR A 177 -6.43 -27.08 20.95
C THR A 177 -7.86 -27.51 21.28
N SER A 178 -7.99 -28.51 22.15
CA SER A 178 -9.30 -28.99 22.60
C SER A 178 -9.91 -28.12 23.71
N SER A 179 -9.09 -27.35 24.43
CA SER A 179 -9.49 -26.57 25.59
C SER A 179 -9.65 -25.08 25.33
N LEU A 180 -9.10 -24.55 24.22
CA LEU A 180 -9.25 -23.16 23.77
C LEU A 180 -9.78 -23.17 22.34
N TRP A 181 -11.00 -22.66 22.13
CA TRP A 181 -11.67 -22.63 20.83
C TRP A 181 -12.31 -21.27 20.54
N PRO A 182 -12.34 -20.84 19.27
CA PRO A 182 -13.07 -19.66 18.85
C PRO A 182 -14.59 -19.93 18.92
N GLU A 183 -15.29 -19.22 19.80
CA GLU A 183 -16.72 -19.41 20.03
C GLU A 183 -17.58 -18.53 19.11
N SER A 184 -17.20 -17.27 18.92
CA SER A 184 -17.99 -16.31 18.15
C SER A 184 -17.13 -15.16 17.60
N ILE A 185 -17.71 -14.39 16.68
CA ILE A 185 -17.16 -13.11 16.23
C ILE A 185 -18.10 -11.99 16.69
N GLU A 186 -17.60 -11.10 17.53
CA GLU A 186 -18.27 -9.87 17.93
C GLU A 186 -17.89 -8.73 16.97
N ILE A 187 -18.88 -8.20 16.26
CA ILE A 187 -18.65 -7.10 15.30
C ILE A 187 -18.57 -5.78 16.06
N GLY A 188 -17.49 -5.02 15.82
CA GLY A 188 -17.29 -3.68 16.35
C GLY A 188 -17.73 -2.58 15.38
N SER A 189 -17.35 -2.68 14.10
CA SER A 189 -17.75 -1.72 13.06
C SER A 189 -17.86 -2.37 11.68
N ILE A 190 -18.73 -1.82 10.85
CA ILE A 190 -18.94 -2.22 9.45
C ILE A 190 -18.76 -0.99 8.58
N ASN A 191 -17.76 -1.00 7.70
CA ASN A 191 -17.44 0.11 6.81
C ASN A 191 -17.67 -0.31 5.36
N ARG A 192 -18.40 0.50 4.60
CA ARG A 192 -18.65 0.22 3.18
C ARG A 192 -17.45 0.64 2.33
N PHE A 193 -16.99 -0.26 1.47
CA PHE A 193 -15.93 -0.01 0.50
C PHE A 193 -16.48 -0.15 -0.92
N GLY A 194 -16.90 0.95 -1.55
CA GLY A 194 -17.48 0.94 -2.90
C GLY A 194 -18.90 0.36 -2.98
N SER A 195 -19.38 0.06 -4.19
CA SER A 195 -20.71 -0.54 -4.41
C SER A 195 -20.66 -2.06 -4.33
N GLY A 196 -21.03 -2.63 -3.18
CA GLY A 196 -21.17 -4.08 -3.00
C GLY A 196 -20.02 -4.76 -2.25
N ALA A 197 -19.21 -4.02 -1.49
CA ALA A 197 -18.21 -4.59 -0.60
C ALA A 197 -18.17 -3.85 0.76
N TYR A 198 -17.83 -4.60 1.80
CA TYR A 198 -17.78 -4.15 3.18
C TYR A 198 -16.52 -4.68 3.86
N ASP A 199 -15.95 -3.86 4.72
CA ASP A 199 -14.90 -4.23 5.66
C ASP A 199 -15.50 -4.27 7.07
N VAL A 200 -15.41 -5.42 7.72
CA VAL A 200 -15.99 -5.70 9.02
C VAL A 200 -14.86 -5.86 10.03
N SER A 201 -14.77 -4.93 10.97
CA SER A 201 -13.84 -5.02 12.10
C SER A 201 -14.55 -5.58 13.32
N GLY A 202 -13.97 -6.60 13.95
CA GLY A 202 -14.54 -7.27 15.11
C GLY A 202 -13.51 -7.97 15.97
N LYS A 203 -13.98 -8.83 16.87
CA LYS A 203 -13.16 -9.66 17.75
C LYS A 203 -13.65 -11.09 17.73
N ILE A 204 -12.75 -12.03 17.52
CA ILE A 204 -12.98 -13.44 17.79
C ILE A 204 -12.91 -13.64 19.30
N ILE A 205 -13.96 -14.21 19.89
CA ILE A 205 -14.00 -14.54 21.31
C ILE A 205 -13.62 -16.00 21.49
N ASP A 206 -12.45 -16.24 22.08
CA ASP A 206 -11.96 -17.58 22.42
C ASP A 206 -12.44 -17.98 23.83
N MET A 207 -13.03 -19.16 23.94
CA MET A 207 -13.60 -19.72 25.17
C MET A 207 -12.79 -20.93 25.66
N THR A 208 -12.87 -21.19 26.96
CA THR A 208 -12.43 -22.43 27.60
C THR A 208 -13.57 -23.06 28.39
N SER A 209 -13.38 -24.27 28.92
CA SER A 209 -14.34 -24.92 29.82
C SER A 209 -14.66 -24.13 31.08
N THR A 210 -13.83 -23.13 31.44
CA THR A 210 -14.02 -22.25 32.60
C THR A 210 -14.57 -20.87 32.25
N GLY A 211 -14.87 -20.61 30.96
CA GLY A 211 -15.41 -19.33 30.48
C GLY A 211 -14.52 -18.64 29.46
N MET A 212 -14.77 -17.35 29.23
CA MET A 212 -14.02 -16.53 28.26
C MET A 212 -12.54 -16.51 28.61
N ALA A 213 -11.68 -16.79 27.63
CA ALA A 213 -10.25 -16.91 27.84
C ALA A 213 -9.47 -15.78 27.18
N LYS A 214 -9.70 -15.54 25.89
CA LYS A 214 -8.99 -14.52 25.11
C LYS A 214 -9.92 -13.93 24.06
N SER A 215 -9.66 -12.70 23.63
CA SER A 215 -10.23 -12.16 22.40
C SER A 215 -9.11 -11.81 21.43
N ARG A 216 -9.33 -11.97 20.13
CA ARG A 216 -8.38 -11.59 19.09
C ARG A 216 -9.08 -10.70 18.06
N ALA A 217 -8.55 -9.51 17.78
CA ALA A 217 -9.15 -8.66 16.77
C ALA A 217 -9.04 -9.28 15.38
N VAL A 218 -10.07 -9.05 14.57
CA VAL A 218 -10.21 -9.60 13.22
C VAL A 218 -10.78 -8.54 12.29
N GLN A 219 -10.25 -8.47 11.08
CA GLN A 219 -10.80 -7.72 9.96
C GLN A 219 -11.27 -8.70 8.88
N ILE A 220 -12.45 -8.45 8.32
CA ILE A 220 -13.11 -9.38 7.41
C ILE A 220 -13.64 -8.60 6.20
N GLY A 221 -13.12 -8.91 5.02
CA GLY A 221 -13.60 -8.38 3.75
C GLY A 221 -14.78 -9.20 3.22
N VAL A 222 -15.93 -8.57 3.02
CA VAL A 222 -17.16 -9.22 2.52
C VAL A 222 -17.61 -8.57 1.22
N VAL A 223 -17.83 -9.37 0.18
CA VAL A 223 -18.20 -8.89 -1.17
C VAL A 223 -19.46 -9.59 -1.65
N LYS A 224 -20.31 -8.86 -2.39
CA LYS A 224 -21.53 -9.38 -3.00
C LYS A 224 -21.20 -10.06 -4.34
N PHE A 225 -21.50 -11.35 -4.44
CA PHE A 225 -21.43 -12.13 -5.67
C PHE A 225 -22.82 -12.66 -6.03
N GLY A 226 -23.46 -12.03 -7.02
CA GLY A 226 -24.87 -12.28 -7.35
C GLY A 226 -25.77 -11.89 -6.17
N ASP A 227 -26.55 -12.84 -5.68
CA ASP A 227 -27.47 -12.63 -4.55
C ASP A 227 -26.87 -13.05 -3.19
N ARG A 228 -25.56 -13.35 -3.13
CA ARG A 228 -24.91 -13.84 -1.91
C ARG A 228 -23.76 -12.93 -1.47
N TRP A 229 -23.60 -12.80 -0.17
CA TRP A 229 -22.45 -12.16 0.47
C TRP A 229 -21.43 -13.23 0.85
N LEU A 230 -20.19 -13.07 0.39
CA LEU A 230 -19.11 -14.01 0.64
C LEU A 230 -17.91 -13.29 1.27
N ILE A 231 -17.28 -13.97 2.22
CA ILE A 231 -16.03 -13.53 2.84
C ILE A 231 -14.89 -13.79 1.86
N THR A 232 -14.18 -12.74 1.51
CA THR A 232 -13.08 -12.74 0.54
C THR A 232 -11.71 -12.65 1.20
N GLU A 233 -11.65 -12.11 2.41
CA GLU A 233 -10.42 -11.91 3.16
C GLU A 233 -10.71 -11.96 4.67
N VAL A 234 -9.78 -12.54 5.43
CA VAL A 234 -9.80 -12.55 6.90
C VAL A 234 -8.38 -12.27 7.39
N VAL A 235 -8.22 -11.19 8.14
CA VAL A 235 -6.95 -10.79 8.75
C VAL A 235 -7.12 -10.78 10.27
N ILE A 236 -6.42 -11.66 10.95
CA ILE A 236 -6.39 -11.69 12.42
C ILE A 236 -5.24 -10.82 12.87
N SER A 237 -5.52 -9.78 13.65
CA SER A 237 -4.45 -9.12 14.40
C SER A 237 -4.05 -10.03 15.55
N GLN A 238 -2.85 -10.59 15.51
CA GLN A 238 -2.31 -11.33 16.65
C GLN A 238 -2.08 -10.33 17.80
N GLU A 239 -3.04 -10.23 18.73
CA GLU A 239 -2.81 -9.59 20.03
C GLU A 239 -1.93 -10.49 20.89
N GLU A 240 -0.62 -10.42 20.66
CA GLU A 240 0.39 -10.43 21.70
C GLU A 240 1.19 -9.14 21.57
N LYS A 241 0.68 -8.08 22.21
CA LYS A 241 1.40 -6.88 22.66
C LYS A 241 2.60 -6.43 21.80
N GLU A 242 2.44 -6.33 20.49
CA GLU A 242 3.22 -5.35 19.73
C GLU A 242 2.51 -4.00 19.93
N LEU A 243 2.77 -3.34 21.06
CA LEU A 243 2.38 -1.93 21.23
C LEU A 243 3.25 -1.11 20.28
N TRP A 244 2.87 -1.07 19.01
CA TRP A 244 3.50 -0.18 18.04
C TRP A 244 3.21 1.25 18.46
N LYS A 245 4.27 1.97 18.83
CA LYS A 245 4.22 3.38 19.16
C LYS A 245 4.58 4.20 17.94
N GLU A 246 3.97 5.38 17.86
CA GLU A 246 4.35 6.36 16.85
C GLU A 246 5.53 7.20 17.36
N HIS A 247 6.48 7.46 16.48
CA HIS A 247 7.54 8.44 16.68
C HIS A 247 7.39 9.55 15.65
N SER A 248 7.54 10.79 16.10
CA SER A 248 7.65 11.96 15.23
C SER A 248 8.81 12.83 15.71
N GLY A 249 9.77 13.06 14.83
CA GLY A 249 10.96 13.86 15.13
C GLY A 249 11.67 14.29 13.86
N ASN A 250 12.20 15.51 13.83
CA ASN A 250 12.96 16.05 12.69
C ASN A 250 12.23 15.96 11.33
N GLY A 251 10.88 16.00 11.34
CA GLY A 251 10.06 15.87 10.13
C GLY A 251 9.94 14.45 9.58
N ILE A 252 10.36 13.44 10.35
CA ILE A 252 10.22 12.00 10.07
C ILE A 252 9.17 11.43 11.03
N PHE A 253 8.30 10.57 10.49
CA PHE A 253 7.22 9.89 11.20
C PHE A 253 7.34 8.39 10.93
N PHE A 254 7.30 7.56 11.95
CA PHE A 254 7.29 6.10 11.80
C PHE A 254 6.65 5.44 13.02
N GLN A 255 6.33 4.17 12.89
CA GLN A 255 5.87 3.33 13.99
C GLN A 255 6.94 2.29 14.32
N TYR A 256 7.02 1.89 15.58
CA TYR A 256 7.96 0.88 16.07
C TYR A 256 7.37 0.12 17.26
N PRO A 257 7.68 -1.17 17.46
CA PRO A 257 7.21 -1.88 18.63
C PRO A 257 7.87 -1.32 19.90
N GLU A 258 7.08 -0.96 20.91
CA GLU A 258 7.59 -0.45 22.20
C GLU A 258 8.53 -1.46 22.87
N THR A 259 8.19 -2.74 22.77
CA THR A 259 8.98 -3.86 23.29
C THR A 259 9.03 -4.97 22.24
N LEU A 260 10.16 -5.68 22.16
CA LEU A 260 10.26 -6.91 21.38
C LEU A 260 9.58 -8.06 22.13
N THR A 261 8.98 -9.00 21.40
CA THR A 261 8.34 -10.22 21.95
C THR A 261 9.38 -11.29 22.29
N THR A 262 10.42 -10.88 23.02
CA THR A 262 11.61 -11.69 23.35
C THR A 262 11.92 -11.58 24.83
N LYS A 263 12.37 -12.67 25.44
CA LYS A 263 12.77 -12.73 26.85
C LYS A 263 14.26 -12.52 27.06
N TYR A 264 15.08 -12.97 26.11
CA TYR A 264 16.54 -12.98 26.19
C TYR A 264 17.22 -11.93 25.29
N ILE A 265 16.44 -11.25 24.47
CA ILE A 265 16.85 -10.14 23.60
C ILE A 265 16.13 -8.88 24.07
N SER A 266 16.87 -7.78 24.27
CA SER A 266 16.29 -6.51 24.71
C SER A 266 16.82 -5.32 23.91
N THR A 267 15.99 -4.29 23.78
CA THR A 267 16.35 -3.05 23.09
C THR A 267 17.12 -2.11 23.99
N GLN A 268 18.18 -1.46 23.49
CA GLN A 268 18.99 -0.49 24.23
C GLN A 268 18.84 0.92 23.66
N GLU A 269 19.29 1.14 22.42
CA GLU A 269 19.05 2.39 21.70
C GLU A 269 17.74 2.29 20.91
N TRP A 270 16.64 2.65 21.58
CA TRP A 270 15.28 2.47 21.09
C TRP A 270 14.35 3.61 21.55
N PRO A 271 13.44 4.17 20.73
CA PRO A 271 13.13 3.84 19.33
C PRO A 271 14.33 3.92 18.39
N PRO A 272 14.29 3.21 17.25
CA PRO A 272 15.37 3.27 16.29
C PRO A 272 15.55 4.68 15.74
N THR A 273 16.77 5.05 15.44
CA THR A 273 17.09 6.29 14.74
C THR A 273 16.89 6.11 13.24
N ILE A 274 16.08 6.98 12.63
CA ILE A 274 15.86 6.99 11.18
C ILE A 274 16.67 8.12 10.54
N LYS A 275 17.44 7.80 9.51
CA LYS A 275 18.11 8.78 8.64
C LYS A 275 17.61 8.62 7.21
N ILE A 276 17.42 9.75 6.53
CA ILE A 276 16.99 9.81 5.13
C ILE A 276 18.03 10.62 4.37
N GLU A 277 18.69 9.98 3.42
CA GLU A 277 19.81 10.57 2.69
C GLU A 277 19.62 10.42 1.18
N SER A 278 20.27 11.30 0.43
CA SER A 278 20.35 11.19 -1.03
C SER A 278 21.60 10.40 -1.38
N GLY A 279 21.49 9.43 -2.27
CA GLY A 279 22.61 8.60 -2.70
C GLY A 279 22.12 7.44 -3.53
N ASN A 280 23.07 6.65 -4.02
CA ASN A 280 22.77 5.40 -4.72
C ASN A 280 22.82 4.26 -3.73
N PHE A 281 21.91 3.31 -3.89
CA PHE A 281 21.96 2.07 -3.12
C PHE A 281 23.19 1.27 -3.53
N SER A 282 23.90 0.75 -2.53
CA SER A 282 25.01 -0.16 -2.73
C SER A 282 25.16 -0.97 -1.46
N CYS A 283 25.18 -2.30 -1.58
CA CYS A 283 25.50 -3.18 -0.47
C CYS A 283 26.76 -3.97 -0.76
N ILE A 284 27.84 -3.56 -0.09
CA ILE A 284 29.13 -4.25 -0.18
C ILE A 284 29.19 -5.23 0.99
N GLU A 285 29.01 -6.52 0.71
CA GLU A 285 29.04 -7.55 1.74
C GLU A 285 30.45 -7.72 2.32
N THR A 286 30.56 -7.95 3.63
CA THR A 286 31.84 -8.25 4.28
C THR A 286 32.29 -9.66 3.87
N PRO A 287 33.53 -9.84 3.37
CA PRO A 287 34.06 -11.15 3.04
C PRO A 287 34.09 -12.07 4.27
N GLN A 288 33.73 -13.33 4.08
CA GLN A 288 33.62 -14.30 5.17
C GLN A 288 34.94 -14.51 5.94
N GLU A 289 36.09 -14.23 5.31
CA GLU A 289 37.43 -14.33 5.93
C GLU A 289 37.89 -13.08 6.69
N LYS A 290 37.27 -11.93 6.44
CA LYS A 290 37.44 -10.68 7.22
C LYS A 290 36.27 -10.42 8.16
N SER A 291 35.34 -11.36 8.23
CA SER A 291 34.26 -11.41 9.22
C SER A 291 34.86 -11.64 10.61
N SER A 292 35.60 -10.65 11.11
CA SER A 292 35.81 -10.52 12.54
C SER A 292 34.43 -10.57 13.19
N MET A 293 34.28 -11.26 14.32
CA MET A 293 33.01 -11.29 15.05
C MET A 293 32.49 -9.87 15.42
N LEU A 294 33.27 -8.81 15.15
CA LEU A 294 33.04 -7.43 15.55
C LEU A 294 32.22 -6.60 14.54
N GLU A 295 32.31 -6.82 13.23
CA GLU A 295 31.53 -6.05 12.24
C GLU A 295 31.33 -6.80 10.92
N ILE A 296 30.06 -6.92 10.48
CA ILE A 296 29.66 -7.64 9.27
C ILE A 296 28.60 -6.83 8.53
N THR A 297 28.77 -6.66 7.22
CA THR A 297 27.76 -6.14 6.31
C THR A 297 27.24 -7.29 5.44
N SER A 298 25.92 -7.41 5.30
CA SER A 298 25.27 -8.44 4.49
C SER A 298 24.06 -7.87 3.78
N GLN A 299 23.77 -8.37 2.58
CA GLN A 299 22.57 -8.04 1.85
C GLN A 299 21.44 -9.01 2.25
N ARG A 300 20.24 -8.48 2.52
CA ARG A 300 19.06 -9.27 2.87
C ARG A 300 17.88 -8.91 2.01
N LEU A 301 17.02 -9.89 1.70
CA LEU A 301 15.76 -9.68 1.00
C LEU A 301 14.60 -10.00 1.94
N VAL A 302 13.80 -9.00 2.28
CA VAL A 302 12.65 -9.12 3.19
C VAL A 302 11.42 -8.60 2.46
N ASP A 303 10.42 -9.46 2.24
CA ASP A 303 9.17 -9.12 1.55
C ASP A 303 9.36 -8.23 0.29
N ASN A 304 10.27 -8.68 -0.58
CA ASN A 304 10.60 -8.07 -1.87
C ASN A 304 11.31 -6.71 -1.78
N ARG A 305 11.84 -6.35 -0.60
CA ARG A 305 12.70 -5.19 -0.38
C ARG A 305 14.10 -5.64 -0.04
N ILE A 306 15.08 -5.00 -0.66
CA ILE A 306 16.50 -5.25 -0.43
C ILE A 306 16.98 -4.36 0.71
N TYR A 307 17.77 -4.95 1.59
CA TYR A 307 18.39 -4.27 2.71
C TYR A 307 19.88 -4.52 2.67
N CYS A 308 20.66 -3.47 2.93
CA CYS A 308 22.02 -3.62 3.37
C CYS A 308 22.07 -3.53 4.89
N VAL A 309 22.49 -4.62 5.53
CA VAL A 309 22.48 -4.76 6.98
C VAL A 309 23.92 -4.79 7.47
N ASN A 310 24.33 -3.74 8.16
CA ASN A 310 25.58 -3.68 8.90
C ASN A 310 25.30 -4.01 10.38
N ILE A 311 26.06 -4.95 10.93
CA ILE A 311 25.96 -5.42 12.31
C ILE A 311 27.34 -5.26 12.93
N LYS A 312 27.42 -4.50 14.03
CA LYS A 312 28.63 -4.38 14.85
C LYS A 312 28.38 -5.03 16.20
N ASN A 313 29.24 -5.95 16.63
CA ASN A 313 29.12 -6.60 17.93
C ASN A 313 30.21 -6.10 18.89
N GLU A 314 29.79 -5.65 20.06
CA GLU A 314 30.66 -5.26 21.15
C GLU A 314 30.47 -6.23 22.33
N GLY A 315 31.54 -6.92 22.70
CA GLY A 315 31.53 -7.91 23.79
C GLY A 315 31.83 -7.28 25.15
N ALA A 316 30.96 -7.47 26.13
CA ALA A 316 31.19 -7.05 27.51
C ALA A 316 30.76 -8.15 28.49
N LEU A 317 31.70 -8.66 29.30
CA LEU A 317 31.47 -9.52 30.48
C LEU A 317 30.34 -10.56 30.31
N GLY A 318 30.40 -11.33 29.22
CA GLY A 318 29.46 -12.41 28.94
C GLY A 318 28.26 -12.03 28.07
N SER A 319 27.85 -10.76 27.97
CA SER A 319 26.77 -10.35 27.05
C SER A 319 27.30 -9.73 25.76
N VAL A 320 26.48 -9.78 24.69
CA VAL A 320 26.82 -9.18 23.38
C VAL A 320 25.84 -8.05 23.09
N TYR A 321 26.37 -6.86 22.84
CA TYR A 321 25.61 -5.74 22.30
C TYR A 321 25.83 -5.71 20.79
N SER A 322 24.75 -5.72 20.03
CA SER A 322 24.79 -5.67 18.58
C SER A 322 24.15 -4.38 18.10
N SER A 323 24.95 -3.52 17.48
CA SER A 323 24.51 -2.32 16.79
C SER A 323 24.13 -2.67 15.37
N TYR A 324 22.91 -2.35 14.97
CA TYR A 324 22.36 -2.63 13.65
C TYR A 324 22.18 -1.33 12.87
N VAL A 325 22.51 -1.39 11.58
CA VAL A 325 22.13 -0.37 10.59
C VAL A 325 21.53 -1.07 9.39
N TYR A 326 20.22 -0.89 9.19
CA TYR A 326 19.50 -1.38 8.02
C TYR A 326 19.30 -0.23 7.04
N THR A 327 19.88 -0.32 5.86
CA THR A 327 19.72 0.69 4.80
C THR A 327 18.94 0.09 3.64
N THR A 328 17.91 0.80 3.17
CA THR A 328 17.13 0.38 2.01
C THR A 328 16.68 1.56 1.15
N PRO A 329 16.50 1.36 -0.17
CA PRO A 329 15.89 2.36 -1.04
C PRO A 329 14.41 2.54 -0.74
N LYS A 330 13.98 3.77 -0.53
CA LYS A 330 12.56 4.12 -0.44
C LYS A 330 12.31 5.46 -1.12
N ARG A 331 11.47 5.44 -2.17
CA ARG A 331 11.07 6.64 -2.95
C ARG A 331 12.25 7.46 -3.49
N GLY A 332 13.30 6.79 -3.97
CA GLY A 332 14.49 7.45 -4.53
C GLY A 332 15.44 8.05 -3.49
N LYS A 333 15.27 7.71 -2.20
CA LYS A 333 16.18 8.04 -1.10
C LYS A 333 16.66 6.77 -0.41
N LEU A 334 17.74 6.89 0.35
CA LEU A 334 18.20 5.85 1.26
C LEU A 334 17.59 6.10 2.64
N VAL A 335 16.85 5.12 3.14
CA VAL A 335 16.33 5.11 4.51
C VAL A 335 17.20 4.16 5.33
N SER A 336 17.86 4.71 6.35
CA SER A 336 18.69 3.95 7.29
C SER A 336 18.01 3.90 8.66
N VAL A 337 17.85 2.70 9.19
CA VAL A 337 17.29 2.42 10.52
C VAL A 337 18.42 1.91 11.42
N SER A 338 18.74 2.64 12.48
CA SER A 338 19.83 2.32 13.40
C SER A 338 19.32 2.08 14.82
N PHE A 339 19.78 1.01 15.46
CA PHE A 339 19.41 0.65 16.83
C PHE A 339 20.41 -0.33 17.45
N VAL A 340 20.34 -0.52 18.76
CA VAL A 340 21.19 -1.46 19.50
C VAL A 340 20.34 -2.47 20.24
N LEU A 341 20.66 -3.76 20.07
CA LEU A 341 20.08 -4.85 20.83
C LEU A 341 21.11 -5.45 21.78
N HIS A 342 20.66 -5.86 22.95
CA HIS A 342 21.41 -6.62 23.92
C HIS A 342 20.95 -8.08 23.89
N TYR A 343 21.90 -8.99 23.68
CA TYR A 343 21.70 -10.43 23.71
C TYR A 343 22.26 -11.01 25.00
N SER A 344 21.38 -11.64 25.77
CA SER A 344 21.77 -12.35 26.98
C SER A 344 22.68 -13.54 26.67
N ASN A 345 23.63 -13.84 27.57
CA ASN A 345 24.47 -15.00 27.41
C ASN A 345 23.69 -16.29 27.71
N CYS A 346 23.36 -17.06 26.68
CA CYS A 346 22.66 -18.31 26.90
C CYS A 346 23.47 -19.28 27.78
N ALA A 347 24.81 -19.24 27.72
CA ALA A 347 25.69 -20.11 28.51
C ALA A 347 25.68 -19.83 30.02
N ASN A 348 25.09 -18.70 30.46
CA ASN A 348 24.97 -18.36 31.87
C ASN A 348 23.74 -18.99 32.55
N TYR A 349 22.86 -19.66 31.81
CA TYR A 349 21.63 -20.23 32.33
C TYR A 349 21.72 -21.75 32.53
N ASP A 350 20.78 -22.30 33.30
CA ASP A 350 20.58 -23.74 33.42
C ASP A 350 20.21 -24.39 32.07
N LYS A 351 20.20 -25.73 32.02
CA LYS A 351 20.02 -26.48 30.77
C LYS A 351 18.71 -26.15 30.04
N GLU A 352 17.61 -25.97 30.78
CA GLU A 352 16.29 -25.70 30.18
C GLU A 352 16.22 -24.26 29.66
N GLN A 353 16.69 -23.30 30.46
CA GLN A 353 16.73 -21.89 30.09
C GLN A 353 17.74 -21.59 28.98
N ASN A 354 18.87 -22.31 28.94
CA ASN A 354 19.86 -22.22 27.88
C ASN A 354 19.25 -22.64 26.53
N GLN A 355 18.51 -23.76 26.52
CA GLN A 355 17.81 -24.23 25.33
C GLN A 355 16.74 -23.23 24.89
N ALA A 356 15.94 -22.70 25.82
CA ALA A 356 14.95 -21.67 25.53
C ALA A 356 15.58 -20.38 24.96
N CYS A 357 16.68 -19.92 25.55
CA CYS A 357 17.44 -18.75 25.09
C CYS A 357 18.00 -18.95 23.69
N THR A 358 18.60 -20.10 23.42
CA THR A 358 19.18 -20.41 22.10
C THR A 358 18.10 -20.50 21.04
N SER A 359 16.99 -21.19 21.35
CA SER A 359 15.85 -21.33 20.42
C SER A 359 15.20 -19.98 20.12
N GLU A 360 15.05 -19.10 21.11
CA GLU A 360 14.54 -17.74 20.88
C GLU A 360 15.46 -16.95 19.96
N ARG A 361 16.78 -17.02 20.17
CA ARG A 361 17.75 -16.31 19.32
C ARG A 361 17.76 -16.81 17.88
N GLU A 362 17.56 -18.10 17.66
CA GLU A 362 17.47 -18.69 16.31
C GLU A 362 16.14 -18.36 15.61
N ALA A 363 15.04 -18.30 16.37
CA ALA A 363 13.71 -18.03 15.83
C ALA A 363 13.38 -16.53 15.70
N PHE A 364 14.14 -15.64 16.35
CA PHE A 364 13.85 -14.22 16.37
C PHE A 364 14.09 -13.58 15.00
N ASP A 365 12.99 -13.29 14.30
CA ASP A 365 12.99 -12.61 13.01
C ASP A 365 13.03 -11.08 13.19
N LEU A 366 14.25 -10.57 13.36
CA LEU A 366 14.51 -9.13 13.42
C LEU A 366 14.23 -8.45 12.07
N ASP A 367 14.48 -9.15 10.96
CA ASP A 367 14.41 -8.61 9.61
C ASP A 367 12.99 -8.16 9.28
N THR A 368 11.99 -9.01 9.55
CA THR A 368 10.57 -8.69 9.38
C THR A 368 10.11 -7.55 10.28
N THR A 369 10.67 -7.44 11.50
CA THR A 369 10.34 -6.34 12.42
C THR A 369 10.84 -5.00 11.89
N VAL A 370 12.10 -4.93 11.44
CA VAL A 370 12.67 -3.71 10.87
C VAL A 370 11.97 -3.33 9.56
N ASP A 371 11.63 -4.31 8.74
CA ASP A 371 10.91 -4.08 7.50
C ASP A 371 9.54 -3.40 7.75
N ARG A 372 8.78 -3.89 8.74
CA ARG A 372 7.53 -3.24 9.16
C ARG A 372 7.74 -1.81 9.64
N ILE A 373 8.81 -1.51 10.39
CA ILE A 373 9.19 -0.14 10.77
C ILE A 373 9.41 0.71 9.52
N VAL A 374 10.26 0.24 8.60
CA VAL A 374 10.58 0.95 7.37
C VAL A 374 9.34 1.25 6.55
N GLN A 375 8.40 0.31 6.42
CA GLN A 375 7.16 0.53 5.66
C GLN A 375 6.37 1.74 6.18
N THR A 376 6.34 1.94 7.50
CA THR A 376 5.64 3.07 8.14
C THR A 376 6.37 4.42 8.04
N VAL A 377 7.66 4.43 7.71
CA VAL A 377 8.46 5.67 7.60
C VAL A 377 7.87 6.64 6.58
N LYS A 378 7.55 7.85 7.03
CA LYS A 378 7.08 9.00 6.25
C LYS A 378 7.91 10.24 6.61
N TRP A 379 8.10 11.15 5.66
CA TRP A 379 8.76 12.43 5.90
C TRP A 379 8.08 13.58 5.16
N ASN A 380 8.22 14.80 5.68
CA ASN A 380 7.45 15.98 5.25
C ASN A 380 7.55 16.34 3.75
N SER A 381 8.57 15.85 3.02
CA SER A 381 8.83 16.20 1.62
C SER A 381 8.44 15.12 0.60
N ILE A 382 7.77 14.03 1.02
CA ILE A 382 7.43 12.88 0.15
C ILE A 382 6.80 13.30 -1.19
N LEU A 383 5.96 14.34 -1.20
CA LEU A 383 5.21 14.77 -2.39
C LEU A 383 5.78 16.03 -3.06
N SER A 384 6.78 16.69 -2.45
CA SER A 384 7.43 17.89 -3.01
C SER A 384 8.79 17.60 -3.64
N GLU A 385 9.38 16.44 -3.37
CA GLU A 385 10.66 16.04 -3.95
C GLU A 385 10.51 15.44 -5.35
N ASN A 386 11.24 16.02 -6.29
CA ASN A 386 11.27 15.62 -7.70
C ASN A 386 12.18 14.40 -7.95
N THR A 387 12.02 13.31 -7.19
CA THR A 387 12.77 12.06 -7.42
C THR A 387 12.19 11.28 -8.61
N LEU A 388 13.01 10.48 -9.29
CA LEU A 388 12.55 9.60 -10.38
C LEU A 388 11.41 8.69 -9.89
N ALA A 389 11.55 8.11 -8.69
CA ALA A 389 10.52 7.29 -8.06
C ALA A 389 9.19 8.03 -7.85
N ASN A 390 9.23 9.27 -7.36
CA ASN A 390 8.01 10.07 -7.15
C ASN A 390 7.37 10.49 -8.47
N GLN A 391 8.19 10.81 -9.48
CA GLN A 391 7.70 11.12 -10.81
C GLN A 391 6.99 9.90 -11.40
N ILE A 392 7.60 8.71 -11.40
CA ILE A 392 7.00 7.46 -11.88
C ILE A 392 5.73 7.10 -11.08
N ALA A 393 5.76 7.20 -9.75
CA ALA A 393 4.60 6.90 -8.90
C ALA A 393 3.40 7.80 -9.21
N LYS A 394 3.62 9.07 -9.56
CA LYS A 394 2.56 9.99 -9.96
C LYS A 394 1.88 9.54 -11.27
N TYR A 395 2.66 9.02 -12.21
CA TYR A 395 2.14 8.52 -13.50
C TYR A 395 1.30 7.26 -13.34
N LEU A 396 1.72 6.34 -12.46
CA LEU A 396 0.97 5.12 -12.17
C LEU A 396 -0.47 5.37 -11.67
N VAL A 397 -0.73 6.57 -11.13
CA VAL A 397 -2.06 6.97 -10.62
C VAL A 397 -2.86 7.80 -11.65
N SER A 398 -2.22 8.37 -12.68
CA SER A 398 -2.88 9.20 -13.70
C SER A 398 -3.40 8.37 -14.88
N SER A 399 -4.67 8.53 -15.26
CA SER A 399 -5.34 7.79 -16.34
C SER A 399 -5.37 8.51 -17.72
N ARG A 400 -4.45 9.45 -17.98
CA ARG A 400 -4.43 10.24 -19.25
C ARG A 400 -3.38 9.72 -20.23
N SER A 401 -3.64 9.85 -21.53
CA SER A 401 -2.74 9.41 -22.61
C SER A 401 -1.50 10.29 -22.80
N GLU A 402 -1.57 11.59 -22.52
CA GLU A 402 -0.43 12.53 -22.59
C GLU A 402 0.63 12.27 -21.51
N ASP A 403 0.25 11.56 -20.44
CA ASP A 403 1.11 11.20 -19.33
C ASP A 403 1.97 9.94 -19.63
N GLN A 404 1.62 9.20 -20.69
CA GLN A 404 2.27 7.93 -21.04
C GLN A 404 3.62 8.12 -21.74
N GLU A 405 3.73 9.05 -22.70
CA GLU A 405 5.00 9.36 -23.39
C GLU A 405 6.07 9.88 -22.42
N LYS A 406 5.65 10.70 -21.44
CA LYS A 406 6.53 11.21 -20.39
C LYS A 406 6.91 10.15 -19.37
N CYS A 407 6.02 9.19 -19.10
CA CYS A 407 6.35 8.01 -18.28
C CYS A 407 7.41 7.16 -18.98
N ASP A 408 7.29 6.94 -20.28
CA ASP A 408 8.26 6.18 -21.08
C ASP A 408 9.65 6.84 -21.09
N GLU A 409 9.73 8.17 -21.17
CA GLU A 409 11.00 8.90 -21.03
C GLU A 409 11.65 8.74 -19.67
N LEU A 410 10.87 8.71 -18.59
CA LEU A 410 11.39 8.51 -17.23
C LEU A 410 11.87 7.08 -17.03
N LEU A 411 11.13 6.10 -17.55
CA LEU A 411 11.53 4.70 -17.49
C LEU A 411 12.88 4.47 -18.19
N LYS A 412 13.20 5.18 -19.28
CA LYS A 412 14.52 5.09 -19.94
C LYS A 412 15.70 5.48 -19.06
N GLN A 413 15.48 6.23 -17.98
CA GLN A 413 16.55 6.58 -17.02
C GLN A 413 16.94 5.40 -16.12
N ILE A 414 16.12 4.35 -16.08
CA ILE A 414 16.42 3.10 -15.39
C ILE A 414 17.28 2.26 -16.32
N THR A 415 18.53 2.06 -15.92
CA THR A 415 19.57 1.44 -16.77
C THR A 415 20.21 0.22 -16.13
N ASP A 416 20.03 0.02 -14.83
CA ASP A 416 20.62 -1.06 -14.05
C ASP A 416 19.70 -1.48 -12.89
N PHE A 417 20.12 -2.51 -12.15
CA PHE A 417 19.37 -3.05 -11.01
C PHE A 417 19.18 -2.00 -9.90
N ASP A 418 20.23 -1.26 -9.54
CA ASP A 418 20.18 -0.31 -8.44
C ASP A 418 19.26 0.88 -8.75
N SER A 419 19.31 1.41 -9.98
CA SER A 419 18.38 2.45 -10.46
C SER A 419 16.94 1.95 -10.52
N CYS A 420 16.71 0.68 -10.85
CA CYS A 420 15.38 0.07 -10.81
C CYS A 420 14.83 0.01 -9.39
N VAL A 421 15.63 -0.45 -8.42
CA VAL A 421 15.24 -0.50 -7.01
C VAL A 421 15.04 0.91 -6.44
N MET A 422 15.94 1.85 -6.74
CA MET A 422 15.82 3.25 -6.33
C MET A 422 14.58 3.93 -6.91
N ALA A 423 14.14 3.54 -8.11
CA ALA A 423 12.90 3.99 -8.72
C ALA A 423 11.64 3.42 -8.03
N GLY A 424 11.79 2.46 -7.10
CA GLY A 424 10.72 1.94 -6.26
C GLY A 424 10.02 0.70 -6.83
N PHE A 425 10.63 0.02 -7.80
CA PHE A 425 10.09 -1.22 -8.35
C PHE A 425 10.37 -2.43 -7.44
N SER A 426 9.50 -3.43 -7.51
CA SER A 426 9.59 -4.62 -6.67
C SER A 426 10.69 -5.57 -7.15
N ILE A 427 11.38 -6.19 -6.19
CA ILE A 427 12.38 -7.23 -6.46
C ILE A 427 11.69 -8.59 -6.45
N LEU A 428 11.87 -9.38 -7.50
CA LEU A 428 11.38 -10.75 -7.61
C LEU A 428 12.22 -11.67 -6.73
N LYS A 429 11.58 -12.59 -6.00
CA LYS A 429 12.25 -13.67 -5.25
C LYS A 429 12.91 -14.64 -6.24
N SER A 430 14.10 -14.28 -6.70
CA SER A 430 14.90 -14.97 -7.71
C SER A 430 16.37 -14.93 -7.30
N ASN A 431 17.15 -15.90 -7.77
CA ASN A 431 18.60 -15.94 -7.54
C ASN A 431 19.31 -16.08 -8.89
N PRO A 432 20.02 -15.04 -9.38
CA PRO A 432 20.26 -13.73 -8.76
C PRO A 432 18.99 -12.87 -8.66
N ALA A 433 19.01 -11.86 -7.77
CA ALA A 433 17.88 -10.96 -7.56
C ALA A 433 17.55 -10.18 -8.85
N GLN A 434 16.25 -9.99 -9.11
CA GLN A 434 15.76 -9.32 -10.32
C GLN A 434 14.80 -8.19 -9.94
N CYS A 435 14.95 -7.03 -10.55
CA CYS A 435 14.05 -5.90 -10.43
C CYS A 435 13.30 -5.71 -11.75
N GLN A 436 11.97 -5.66 -11.71
CA GLN A 436 11.13 -5.58 -12.91
C GLN A 436 10.36 -4.26 -12.96
N THR A 437 10.48 -3.54 -14.07
CA THR A 437 9.75 -2.30 -14.34
C THR A 437 8.38 -2.57 -14.96
N ILE A 438 7.48 -1.59 -14.90
CA ILE A 438 6.09 -1.70 -15.41
C ILE A 438 5.98 -1.92 -16.92
N ASP A 439 7.02 -1.55 -17.68
CA ASP A 439 7.14 -1.79 -19.12
C ASP A 439 7.69 -3.20 -19.44
N GLY A 440 7.93 -4.03 -18.41
CA GLY A 440 8.36 -5.41 -18.55
C GLY A 440 9.88 -5.60 -18.65
N ARG A 441 10.70 -4.54 -18.62
CA ARG A 441 12.16 -4.70 -18.54
C ARG A 441 12.56 -5.30 -17.19
N THR A 442 13.55 -6.18 -17.22
CA THR A 442 14.06 -6.87 -16.04
C THR A 442 15.54 -6.56 -15.92
N PHE A 443 15.93 -6.06 -14.75
CA PHE A 443 17.31 -5.76 -14.39
C PHE A 443 17.77 -6.81 -13.39
N ILE A 444 18.93 -7.41 -13.63
CA ILE A 444 19.51 -8.44 -12.77
C ILE A 444 20.60 -7.79 -11.94
N GLN A 445 20.71 -8.13 -10.66
CA GLN A 445 21.84 -7.69 -9.85
C GLN A 445 23.14 -8.29 -10.42
N GLU A 446 23.95 -7.46 -11.09
CA GLU A 446 25.15 -7.91 -11.80
C GLU A 446 26.34 -8.18 -10.89
N THR A 447 26.40 -7.57 -9.71
CA THR A 447 27.52 -7.72 -8.74
C THR A 447 27.01 -7.69 -7.31
N ASN A 448 27.66 -8.45 -6.42
CA ASN A 448 27.43 -8.42 -4.96
C ASN A 448 28.73 -8.11 -4.17
N SER A 449 29.82 -7.76 -4.84
CA SER A 449 31.13 -7.47 -4.23
C SER A 449 31.94 -6.48 -5.08
N THR A 450 32.93 -5.81 -4.46
CA THR A 450 33.86 -4.91 -5.16
C THR A 450 35.01 -5.68 -5.82
N TRP A 451 35.70 -5.01 -6.74
CA TRP A 451 36.90 -5.56 -7.35
C TRP A 451 37.99 -5.88 -6.32
N GLU A 452 38.23 -4.99 -5.35
CA GLU A 452 39.22 -5.19 -4.30
C GLU A 452 38.89 -6.38 -3.39
N GLN A 453 37.61 -6.69 -3.23
CA GLN A 453 37.17 -7.88 -2.50
C GLN A 453 37.42 -9.15 -3.30
N ALA A 454 37.11 -9.15 -4.59
CA ALA A 454 37.46 -10.24 -5.49
C ALA A 454 38.99 -10.48 -5.50
N LEU A 455 39.79 -9.41 -5.54
CA LEU A 455 41.25 -9.47 -5.39
C LEU A 455 41.67 -10.08 -4.05
N SER A 456 41.06 -9.66 -2.95
CA SER A 456 41.36 -10.19 -1.62
C SER A 456 41.09 -11.70 -1.57
N ALA A 457 39.94 -12.14 -2.09
CA ALA A 457 39.57 -13.55 -2.11
C ALA A 457 40.54 -14.41 -2.96
N VAL A 458 41.01 -13.89 -4.11
CA VAL A 458 42.04 -14.59 -4.89
C VAL A 458 43.37 -14.64 -4.13
N ASN A 459 43.80 -13.53 -3.52
CA ASN A 459 45.07 -13.44 -2.81
C ASN A 459 45.11 -14.27 -1.51
N ASN A 460 43.96 -14.48 -0.88
CA ASN A 460 43.79 -15.31 0.32
C ASN A 460 43.57 -16.80 -0.01
N CYS A 461 43.54 -17.16 -1.29
CA CYS A 461 43.34 -18.53 -1.75
C CYS A 461 41.95 -19.11 -1.39
N GLU A 462 40.93 -18.26 -1.32
CA GLU A 462 39.55 -18.61 -0.94
C GLU A 462 38.76 -19.18 -2.14
N VAL A 463 39.22 -18.86 -3.35
CA VAL A 463 38.53 -19.16 -4.61
C VAL A 463 38.75 -20.60 -5.03
N GLU A 464 37.67 -21.31 -5.32
CA GLU A 464 37.67 -22.64 -5.92
C GLU A 464 37.68 -22.57 -7.44
N LYS A 465 36.87 -21.68 -8.03
CA LYS A 465 36.80 -21.46 -9.49
C LYS A 465 36.38 -20.03 -9.80
N ALA A 466 36.82 -19.54 -10.95
CA ALA A 466 36.47 -18.22 -11.46
C ALA A 466 35.79 -18.31 -12.82
N PHE A 467 34.97 -17.32 -13.13
CA PHE A 467 34.35 -17.13 -14.43
C PHE A 467 34.34 -15.65 -14.77
N GLN A 468 34.70 -15.29 -15.99
CA GLN A 468 34.72 -13.92 -16.49
C GLN A 468 33.84 -13.79 -17.74
N THR A 469 33.11 -12.68 -17.85
CA THR A 469 32.32 -12.33 -19.04
C THR A 469 32.97 -11.18 -19.82
N HIS A 470 32.59 -11.04 -21.09
CA HIS A 470 32.99 -9.88 -21.92
C HIS A 470 32.51 -8.53 -21.35
N SER A 471 31.51 -8.55 -20.46
CA SER A 471 31.00 -7.36 -19.75
C SER A 471 31.83 -6.96 -18.53
N ARG A 472 33.02 -7.57 -18.35
CA ARG A 472 33.91 -7.42 -17.19
C ARG A 472 33.31 -7.95 -15.88
N ILE A 473 32.31 -8.82 -15.96
CA ILE A 473 31.74 -9.43 -14.75
C ILE A 473 32.54 -10.68 -14.42
N VAL A 474 33.02 -10.73 -13.19
CA VAL A 474 33.82 -11.81 -12.65
C VAL A 474 33.03 -12.48 -11.55
N THR A 475 32.73 -13.77 -11.72
CA THR A 475 32.13 -14.62 -10.70
C THR A 475 33.19 -15.54 -10.12
N LEU A 476 33.51 -15.36 -8.85
CA LEU A 476 34.35 -16.24 -8.05
C LEU A 476 33.46 -17.15 -7.22
N THR A 477 33.55 -18.45 -7.43
CA THR A 477 32.99 -19.43 -6.50
C THR A 477 34.05 -19.72 -5.44
N LEU A 478 33.70 -19.49 -4.18
CA LEU A 478 34.56 -19.73 -3.03
C LEU A 478 34.47 -21.20 -2.60
N LYS A 479 35.51 -21.69 -1.93
CA LYS A 479 35.60 -23.07 -1.42
C LYS A 479 34.49 -23.46 -0.44
N ASN A 480 33.84 -22.47 0.18
CA ASN A 480 32.72 -22.65 1.09
C ASN A 480 31.35 -22.69 0.38
N GLY A 481 31.31 -22.60 -0.95
CA GLY A 481 30.10 -22.63 -1.78
C GLY A 481 29.49 -21.26 -2.08
N ASN A 482 29.97 -20.18 -1.45
CA ASN A 482 29.50 -18.82 -1.72
C ASN A 482 30.01 -18.29 -3.07
N LYS A 483 29.33 -17.28 -3.61
CA LYS A 483 29.72 -16.61 -4.85
C LYS A 483 30.00 -15.13 -4.59
N LEU A 484 31.18 -14.68 -5.01
CA LEU A 484 31.51 -13.27 -5.14
C LEU A 484 31.41 -12.90 -6.62
N ILE A 485 30.63 -11.87 -6.92
CA ILE A 485 30.44 -11.34 -8.25
C ILE A 485 30.88 -9.88 -8.20
N ALA A 486 31.92 -9.55 -8.96
CA ALA A 486 32.52 -8.23 -9.02
C ALA A 486 32.74 -7.80 -10.47
N LYS A 487 32.87 -6.50 -10.69
CA LYS A 487 33.23 -5.96 -12.00
C LYS A 487 34.71 -5.62 -12.03
N GLU A 488 35.46 -6.20 -12.96
CA GLU A 488 36.88 -5.92 -13.12
C GLU A 488 37.12 -4.55 -13.81
N PRO A 489 38.22 -3.83 -13.48
CA PRO A 489 38.53 -2.54 -14.10
C PRO A 489 38.77 -2.67 -15.60
N GLN A 490 39.63 -3.62 -16.00
CA GLN A 490 39.92 -3.97 -17.37
C GLN A 490 39.65 -5.46 -17.60
N ILE A 491 39.26 -5.80 -18.84
CA ILE A 491 39.12 -7.19 -19.26
C ILE A 491 40.46 -7.89 -19.05
N ASP A 492 40.41 -9.12 -18.55
CA ASP A 492 41.54 -10.02 -18.25
C ASP A 492 42.31 -9.70 -16.97
N ASP A 493 41.90 -8.67 -16.21
CA ASP A 493 42.52 -8.37 -14.93
C ASP A 493 42.43 -9.59 -13.98
N ILE A 494 41.26 -10.23 -13.87
CA ILE A 494 41.12 -11.41 -12.97
C ILE A 494 42.01 -12.56 -13.40
N ILE A 495 42.16 -12.75 -14.71
CA ILE A 495 42.97 -13.83 -15.27
C ILE A 495 44.43 -13.59 -14.91
N ASN A 496 44.90 -12.35 -15.07
CA ASN A 496 46.28 -11.97 -14.74
C ASN A 496 46.57 -12.18 -13.25
N ILE A 497 45.63 -11.83 -12.38
CA ILE A 497 45.77 -11.98 -10.93
C ILE A 497 45.75 -13.44 -10.50
N ILE A 498 44.85 -14.26 -11.04
CA ILE A 498 44.80 -15.71 -10.76
C ILE A 498 46.10 -16.39 -11.21
N ARG A 499 46.64 -16.03 -12.38
CA ARG A 499 47.93 -16.57 -12.85
C ARG A 499 49.08 -16.15 -11.93
N ALA A 500 49.08 -14.90 -11.47
CA ALA A 500 50.11 -14.41 -10.56
C ALA A 500 50.10 -15.12 -9.19
N THR A 501 48.93 -15.57 -8.72
CA THR A 501 48.79 -16.25 -7.43
C THR A 501 48.90 -17.77 -7.51
N GLU A 502 49.07 -18.37 -8.68
CA GLU A 502 49.12 -19.84 -8.88
C GLU A 502 50.21 -20.51 -8.01
N SER A 503 51.38 -19.88 -7.88
CA SER A 503 52.48 -20.37 -7.04
C SER A 503 52.14 -20.42 -5.54
N LYS A 504 51.20 -19.59 -5.08
CA LYS A 504 50.76 -19.47 -3.69
C LYS A 504 49.50 -20.28 -3.40
N CYS A 505 48.50 -20.18 -4.27
CA CYS A 505 47.16 -20.69 -4.04
C CYS A 505 46.85 -22.00 -4.76
N GLY A 506 47.78 -22.47 -5.60
CA GLY A 506 47.52 -23.55 -6.54
C GLY A 506 46.71 -23.08 -7.75
N LYS A 507 46.49 -24.00 -8.70
CA LYS A 507 45.78 -23.71 -9.94
C LYS A 507 44.29 -23.47 -9.67
N ILE A 508 43.81 -22.26 -9.91
CA ILE A 508 42.39 -21.92 -9.88
C ILE A 508 41.83 -22.04 -11.30
N PRO A 509 40.89 -22.96 -11.57
CA PRO A 509 40.25 -23.05 -12.87
C PRO A 509 39.44 -21.79 -13.15
N ILE A 510 39.67 -21.19 -14.32
CA ILE A 510 38.94 -20.02 -14.81
C ILE A 510 38.31 -20.32 -16.17
N GLY A 511 37.02 -20.01 -16.31
CA GLY A 511 36.31 -19.99 -17.58
C GLY A 511 36.07 -18.57 -18.06
N THR A 512 35.97 -18.39 -19.38
CA THR A 512 35.58 -17.13 -20.02
C THR A 512 34.35 -17.39 -20.88
N GLU A 513 33.44 -16.41 -20.95
CA GLU A 513 32.37 -16.38 -21.97
C GLU A 513 32.93 -16.25 -23.38
#